data_AF-A0A9D8YGU7-F1
#
_entry.id   AF-A0A9D8YGU7-F1
#
_cell.length_a   1.000
_cell.length_b   1.000
_cell.length_c   1.000
_cell.angle_alpha   90.00
_cell.angle_beta   90.00
_cell.angle_gamma   90.00
#
_symmetry.space_group_name_H-M   'P 1'
#
loop_
_entity.id
_entity.type
_entity.pdbx_description
1 polymer ?
#
loop_
_entity_poly.entity_id
_entity_poly.type
_entity_poly.pdbx_seq_one_letter_code
_entity_poly.pdbx_strand_id
1 'polypeptide(L)'
;MGAETETRRCRNCGADMALTERRWTGTGTELGYACASCGYEVKMMPPGAVGSGILMWVVASALVTALFMYDKWFGPGVLGWIVIALFWLGGAWVYLPALWKLRTHPVTGSAPSKLPEEQSDSDPLRAGIKAVERKTFLGAPLLLIAGAAAILLLAAAVGYVNDVILN
;
A
#
# COMPACT_ATOMS: atom_id res chain seq x y z
N MET A 1 18.79 17.03 12.61
CA MET A 1 17.77 17.55 11.66
C MET A 1 16.45 16.92 12.07
N GLY A 2 15.53 17.71 12.64
CA GLY A 2 14.24 17.18 13.08
C GLY A 2 13.45 16.65 11.88
N ALA A 3 12.78 15.51 12.03
CA ALA A 3 11.92 15.01 10.97
C ALA A 3 10.79 16.03 10.74
N GLU A 4 10.65 16.52 9.52
CA GLU A 4 9.49 17.31 9.13
C GLU A 4 8.30 16.36 8.93
N THR A 5 7.15 16.70 9.50
CA THR A 5 5.91 15.95 9.32
C THR A 5 4.92 16.78 8.51
N GLU A 6 4.27 16.14 7.55
CA GLU A 6 3.22 16.76 6.75
C GLU A 6 2.09 17.26 7.65
N THR A 7 1.71 18.53 7.51
CA THR A 7 0.46 19.07 8.06
C THR A 7 -0.64 18.96 7.02
N ARG A 8 -1.88 18.74 7.49
CA ARG A 8 -3.05 18.55 6.62
C ARG A 8 -4.18 19.48 7.02
N ARG A 9 -5.04 19.83 6.06
CA ARG A 9 -6.20 20.68 6.34
C ARG A 9 -7.35 19.91 6.98
N CYS A 10 -7.91 20.47 8.05
CA CYS A 10 -9.15 19.99 8.63
C CYS A 10 -10.32 20.30 7.68
N ARG A 11 -11.15 19.29 7.39
CA ARG A 11 -12.35 19.47 6.54
C ARG A 11 -13.41 20.32 7.23
N ASN A 12 -13.50 20.28 8.56
CA ASN A 12 -14.59 20.89 9.30
C ASN A 12 -14.38 22.40 9.51
N CYS A 13 -13.18 22.82 9.90
CA CYS A 13 -12.87 24.22 10.22
C CYS A 13 -11.80 24.87 9.33
N GLY A 14 -11.18 24.11 8.40
CA GLY A 14 -10.16 24.65 7.49
C GLY A 14 -8.79 24.93 8.12
N ALA A 15 -8.63 24.74 9.43
CA ALA A 15 -7.37 24.90 10.16
C ALA A 15 -6.41 23.72 9.90
N ASP A 16 -5.13 23.92 10.19
CA ASP A 16 -4.12 22.87 10.07
C ASP A 16 -4.25 21.83 11.18
N MET A 17 -4.06 20.58 10.79
CA MET A 17 -4.05 19.40 11.66
C MET A 17 -2.61 18.97 11.88
N ALA A 18 -2.30 18.67 13.14
CA ALA A 18 -1.00 18.13 13.54
C ALA A 18 -1.07 16.61 13.62
N LEU A 19 0.05 15.96 13.33
CA LEU A 19 0.21 14.52 13.48
C LEU A 19 0.36 14.19 14.97
N THR A 20 -0.55 13.38 15.51
CA THR A 20 -0.61 13.03 16.94
C THR A 20 -0.14 11.62 17.23
N GLU A 21 -0.41 10.68 16.32
CA GLU A 21 -0.10 9.26 16.50
C GLU A 21 0.51 8.68 15.21
N ARG A 22 1.51 7.81 15.36
CA ARG A 22 2.02 6.96 14.29
C ARG A 22 1.99 5.52 14.78
N ARG A 23 1.09 4.71 14.23
CA ARG A 23 0.91 3.32 14.65
C ARG A 23 1.18 2.37 13.49
N TRP A 24 1.96 1.33 13.72
CA TRP A 24 2.06 0.22 12.77
C TRP A 24 0.92 -0.77 13.03
N THR A 25 0.00 -0.91 12.09
CA THR A 25 -1.03 -1.96 12.09
C THR A 25 -0.52 -3.00 11.11
N GLY A 26 -0.24 -4.25 11.49
CA GLY A 26 0.57 -5.24 10.72
C GLY A 26 0.56 -5.25 9.17
N THR A 27 -0.46 -4.71 8.51
CA THR A 27 -0.58 -4.41 7.07
C THR A 27 0.00 -3.05 6.59
N GLY A 28 0.49 -2.17 7.46
CA GLY A 28 1.03 -0.84 7.10
C GLY A 28 1.14 0.15 8.28
N THR A 29 1.48 1.41 7.96
CA THR A 29 1.48 2.52 8.93
C THR A 29 0.17 3.29 8.87
N GLU A 30 -0.39 3.59 10.04
CA GLU A 30 -1.48 4.53 10.22
C GLU A 30 -0.96 5.80 10.90
N LEU A 31 -1.38 6.95 10.37
CA LEU A 31 -1.09 8.29 10.86
C LEU A 31 -2.38 8.88 11.43
N GLY A 32 -2.37 9.20 12.72
CA GLY A 32 -3.46 9.89 13.40
C GLY A 32 -3.23 11.40 13.35
N TYR A 33 -4.18 12.16 12.80
CA TYR A 33 -4.15 13.61 12.77
C TYR A 33 -5.25 14.18 13.66
N ALA A 34 -4.94 15.21 14.44
CA ALA A 34 -5.91 15.94 15.25
C ALA A 34 -5.91 17.43 14.91
N CYS A 35 -7.10 18.02 14.84
CA CYS A 35 -7.29 19.45 14.69
C CYS A 35 -7.42 20.12 16.06
N ALA A 36 -6.48 21.00 16.43
CA ALA A 36 -6.53 21.73 17.69
C ALA A 36 -7.74 22.69 17.81
N SER A 37 -8.27 23.18 16.67
CA SER A 37 -9.33 24.18 16.68
C SER A 37 -10.74 23.59 16.89
N CYS A 38 -11.00 22.35 16.46
CA CYS A 38 -12.32 21.74 16.56
C CYS A 38 -12.34 20.35 17.22
N GLY A 39 -11.18 19.83 17.64
CA GLY A 39 -11.07 18.51 18.25
C GLY A 39 -11.33 17.34 17.30
N TYR A 40 -11.41 17.60 15.98
CA TYR A 40 -11.61 16.54 15.00
C TYR A 40 -10.35 15.68 14.85
N GLU A 41 -10.52 14.37 15.00
CA GLU A 41 -9.44 13.39 14.83
C GLU A 41 -9.74 12.45 13.66
N VAL A 42 -8.70 12.11 12.91
CA VAL A 42 -8.81 11.24 11.73
C VAL A 42 -7.55 10.40 11.55
N LYS A 43 -7.76 9.10 11.34
CA LYS A 43 -6.71 8.13 11.05
C LYS A 43 -6.62 7.89 9.54
N MET A 44 -5.43 8.02 8.98
CA MET A 44 -5.15 7.91 7.56
C MET A 44 -3.91 7.07 7.33
N MET A 45 -3.89 6.32 6.22
CA MET A 45 -2.65 5.72 5.73
C MET A 45 -1.81 6.81 5.03
N PRO A 46 -0.47 6.73 5.05
CA PRO A 46 0.36 7.66 4.31
C PRO A 46 0.06 7.58 2.81
N PRO A 47 0.10 8.72 2.09
CA PRO A 47 -0.27 8.79 0.69
C PRO A 47 0.58 7.86 -0.19
N GLY A 48 1.87 7.71 0.14
CA GLY A 48 2.77 6.77 -0.53
C GLY A 48 2.33 5.30 -0.42
N ALA A 49 1.81 4.88 0.75
CA ALA A 49 1.34 3.51 0.97
C ALA A 49 0.01 3.22 0.24
N VAL A 50 -0.88 4.21 0.17
CA VAL A 50 -2.14 4.08 -0.59
C VAL A 50 -1.84 3.98 -2.08
N GLY A 51 -0.96 4.84 -2.60
CA GLY A 51 -0.57 4.83 -4.01
C GLY A 51 0.14 3.53 -4.42
N SER A 52 1.10 3.05 -3.61
CA SER A 52 1.78 1.78 -3.87
C SER A 52 0.84 0.58 -3.76
N GLY A 53 -0.09 0.59 -2.79
CA GLY A 53 -1.12 -0.43 -2.65
C GLY A 53 -2.03 -0.52 -3.86
N ILE A 54 -2.50 0.62 -4.38
CA ILE A 54 -3.32 0.66 -5.61
C ILE A 54 -2.52 0.13 -6.81
N LEU A 55 -1.28 0.58 -6.99
CA LEU A 55 -0.44 0.13 -8.09
C LEU A 55 -0.22 -1.39 -8.03
N MET A 56 0.13 -1.91 -6.85
CA MET A 56 0.29 -3.34 -6.60
C MET A 56 -1.00 -4.10 -6.92
N TRP A 57 -2.16 -3.58 -6.50
CA TRP A 57 -3.44 -4.21 -6.78
C TRP A 57 -3.76 -4.23 -8.28
N VAL A 58 -3.51 -3.14 -9.00
CA VAL A 58 -3.71 -3.05 -10.45
C VAL A 58 -2.82 -4.06 -11.17
N VAL A 59 -1.54 -4.15 -10.80
CA VAL A 59 -0.60 -5.11 -11.38
C VAL A 59 -1.04 -6.56 -11.09
N ALA A 60 -1.40 -6.87 -9.84
CA ALA A 60 -1.91 -8.19 -9.47
C ALA A 60 -3.20 -8.53 -10.23
N SER A 61 -4.13 -7.57 -10.35
CA SER A 61 -5.38 -7.75 -11.09
C SER A 61 -5.15 -7.99 -12.58
N ALA A 62 -4.21 -7.27 -13.18
CA ALA A 62 -3.82 -7.47 -14.57
C ALA A 62 -3.20 -8.84 -14.79
N LEU A 63 -2.32 -9.31 -13.89
CA LEU A 63 -1.73 -10.64 -13.94
C LEU A 63 -2.78 -11.74 -13.79
N VAL A 64 -3.69 -11.62 -12.82
CA VAL A 64 -4.80 -12.57 -12.64
C VAL A 64 -5.68 -12.60 -13.89
N THR A 65 -6.03 -11.43 -14.44
CA THR A 65 -6.83 -11.34 -15.67
C THR A 65 -6.11 -12.02 -16.85
N ALA A 66 -4.80 -11.78 -17.01
CA ALA A 66 -3.99 -12.40 -18.06
C ALA A 66 -3.90 -13.92 -17.92
N LEU A 67 -3.74 -14.45 -16.70
CA LEU A 67 -3.71 -15.89 -16.43
C LEU A 67 -5.04 -16.56 -16.81
N PHE A 68 -6.16 -15.95 -16.44
CA PHE A 68 -7.50 -16.43 -16.81
C PHE A 68 -7.77 -16.35 -18.32
N MET A 69 -7.11 -15.43 -19.04
CA MET A 69 -7.18 -15.36 -20.50
C MET A 69 -6.27 -16.37 -21.21
N TYR A 70 -5.14 -16.75 -20.60
CA TYR A 70 -4.16 -17.64 -21.21
C TYR A 70 -4.54 -19.12 -21.07
N ASP A 71 -5.13 -19.51 -19.94
CA ASP A 71 -5.51 -20.90 -19.71
C ASP A 71 -6.86 -21.24 -20.35
N LYS A 72 -6.88 -22.26 -21.21
CA LYS A 72 -8.10 -22.75 -21.88
C LYS A 72 -9.05 -23.46 -20.92
N TRP A 73 -8.54 -23.93 -19.77
CA TRP A 73 -9.34 -24.64 -18.76
C TRP A 73 -10.15 -23.69 -17.86
N PHE A 74 -9.62 -22.50 -17.57
CA PHE A 74 -10.32 -21.42 -16.85
C PHE A 74 -10.89 -20.36 -17.79
N GLY A 75 -11.08 -20.70 -19.08
CA GLY A 75 -11.44 -19.78 -20.15
C GLY A 75 -12.64 -18.88 -19.84
N PRO A 76 -12.88 -17.83 -20.65
CA PRO A 76 -13.78 -16.71 -20.36
C PRO A 76 -15.27 -17.07 -20.41
N GLY A 77 -15.69 -18.10 -19.68
CA GLY A 77 -17.08 -18.31 -19.29
C GLY A 77 -17.51 -17.22 -18.32
N VAL A 78 -18.83 -17.06 -18.20
CA VAL A 78 -19.46 -16.03 -17.35
C VAL A 78 -18.91 -16.05 -15.91
N LEU A 79 -18.59 -17.23 -15.36
CA LEU A 79 -18.02 -17.38 -14.03
C LEU A 79 -16.60 -16.80 -13.90
N GLY A 80 -15.74 -16.97 -14.90
CA GLY A 80 -14.38 -16.40 -14.89
C GLY A 80 -14.42 -14.87 -14.86
N TRP A 81 -15.31 -14.28 -15.66
CA TRP A 81 -15.54 -12.83 -15.65
C TRP A 81 -16.11 -12.31 -14.33
N ILE A 82 -17.01 -13.08 -13.69
CA ILE A 82 -17.51 -12.73 -12.35
C ILE A 82 -16.38 -12.72 -11.33
N VAL A 83 -15.50 -13.72 -11.33
CA VAL A 83 -14.34 -13.77 -10.41
C VAL A 83 -13.39 -12.60 -10.64
N ILE A 84 -13.06 -12.31 -11.90
CA ILE A 84 -12.22 -11.15 -12.26
C ILE A 84 -12.89 -9.85 -11.78
N ALA A 85 -14.17 -9.66 -12.07
CA ALA A 85 -14.91 -8.47 -11.67
C ALA A 85 -14.94 -8.30 -10.14
N LEU A 86 -15.20 -9.38 -9.39
CA LEU A 86 -15.18 -9.35 -7.92
C LEU A 86 -13.78 -9.01 -7.37
N PHE A 87 -12.72 -9.52 -8.00
CA PHE A 87 -11.34 -9.18 -7.62
C PHE A 87 -11.05 -7.69 -7.84
N TRP A 88 -11.36 -7.15 -9.02
CA TRP A 88 -11.21 -5.72 -9.29
C TRP A 88 -12.03 -4.85 -8.33
N LEU A 89 -13.29 -5.23 -8.07
CA LEU A 89 -14.18 -4.53 -7.13
C LEU A 89 -13.68 -4.61 -5.69
N GLY A 90 -13.09 -5.74 -5.28
CA GLY A 90 -12.52 -5.91 -3.95
C GLY A 90 -11.42 -4.90 -3.66
N GLY A 91 -10.47 -4.72 -4.59
CA GLY A 91 -9.44 -3.69 -4.43
C GLY A 91 -9.99 -2.29 -4.47
N ALA A 92 -10.94 -2.00 -5.36
CA ALA A 92 -11.61 -0.71 -5.39
C ALA A 92 -12.26 -0.41 -4.04
N TRP A 93 -13.00 -1.35 -3.46
CA TRP A 93 -13.65 -1.17 -2.16
C TRP A 93 -12.68 -0.84 -1.02
N VAL A 94 -11.48 -1.45 -1.02
CA VAL A 94 -10.46 -1.21 0.00
C VAL A 94 -9.79 0.16 -0.17
N TYR A 95 -9.39 0.52 -1.40
CA TYR A 95 -8.56 1.71 -1.64
C TYR A 95 -9.35 2.98 -1.93
N LEU A 96 -10.60 2.89 -2.43
CA LEU A 96 -11.42 4.06 -2.75
C LEU A 96 -11.75 4.92 -1.52
N PRO A 97 -12.12 4.35 -0.35
CA PRO A 97 -12.33 5.15 0.87
C PRO A 97 -11.04 5.81 1.36
N ALA A 98 -9.89 5.16 1.21
CA ALA A 98 -8.59 5.72 1.58
C ALA A 98 -8.21 6.91 0.69
N LEU A 99 -8.41 6.78 -0.62
CA LEU A 99 -8.24 7.89 -1.58
C LEU A 99 -9.18 9.06 -1.26
N TRP A 100 -10.44 8.76 -0.91
CA TRP A 100 -11.40 9.80 -0.59
C TRP A 100 -11.00 10.56 0.68
N LYS A 101 -10.54 9.85 1.73
CA LYS A 101 -9.99 10.47 2.94
C LYS A 101 -8.79 11.37 2.63
N LEU A 102 -7.85 10.91 1.82
CA LEU A 102 -6.69 11.70 1.41
C LEU A 102 -7.09 12.97 0.64
N ARG A 103 -8.10 12.86 -0.24
CA ARG A 103 -8.63 14.00 -1.00
C ARG A 103 -9.32 15.02 -0.09
N THR A 104 -10.06 14.56 0.92
CA THR A 104 -10.75 15.45 1.86
C THR A 104 -9.81 16.15 2.85
N HIS A 105 -8.58 15.66 2.98
CA HIS A 105 -7.56 16.20 3.88
C HIS A 105 -6.25 16.46 3.13
N PRO A 106 -6.21 17.49 2.26
CA PRO A 106 -5.02 17.81 1.48
C PRO A 106 -3.86 18.24 2.38
N VAL A 107 -2.64 17.97 1.91
CA VAL A 107 -1.41 18.44 2.55
C VAL A 107 -1.32 19.96 2.37
N THR A 108 -1.18 20.69 3.47
CA THR A 108 -1.09 22.16 3.48
C THR A 108 0.32 22.67 3.71
N GLY A 109 1.22 21.82 4.22
CA GLY A 109 2.64 22.16 4.39
C GLY A 109 3.40 21.07 5.14
N SER A 110 4.60 21.44 5.60
CA SER A 110 5.38 20.66 6.54
C SER A 110 5.57 21.46 7.84
N ALA A 111 5.40 20.81 8.97
CA ALA A 111 5.72 21.38 10.28
C ALA A 111 6.79 20.53 10.98
N PRO A 112 7.64 21.14 11.82
CA PRO A 112 8.61 20.40 12.61
C PRO A 112 7.87 19.40 13.50
N SER A 113 8.18 18.11 13.35
CA SER A 113 7.51 17.07 14.13
C SER A 113 7.90 17.16 15.60
N LYS A 114 6.88 17.08 16.47
CA LYS A 114 7.05 16.88 17.92
C LYS A 114 6.74 15.44 18.34
N LEU A 115 6.68 14.52 17.37
CA LEU A 115 6.33 13.13 17.66
C LEU A 115 7.46 12.45 18.43
N PRO A 116 7.11 11.53 19.34
CA PRO A 116 8.11 10.67 19.97
C PRO A 116 8.92 9.94 18.89
N GLU A 117 10.22 9.85 19.11
CA GLU A 117 11.13 9.05 18.30
C GLU A 117 10.52 7.70 17.95
N GLU A 118 10.70 7.32 16.68
CA GLU A 118 10.24 6.08 16.08
C GLU A 118 10.52 4.89 17.02
N GLN A 119 9.45 4.31 17.58
CA GLN A 119 9.53 3.20 18.54
C GLN A 119 10.45 2.10 17.96
N SER A 120 11.56 1.82 18.66
CA SER A 120 12.59 0.89 18.16
C SER A 120 12.00 -0.51 18.04
N ASP A 121 11.83 -0.97 16.81
CA ASP A 121 11.30 -2.30 16.52
C ASP A 121 12.39 -3.35 16.78
N SER A 122 12.11 -4.34 17.62
CA SER A 122 13.04 -5.41 18.01
C SER A 122 13.13 -6.56 17.01
N ASP A 123 12.49 -6.44 15.84
CA ASP A 123 12.30 -7.53 14.89
C ASP A 123 13.27 -7.38 13.69
N PRO A 124 14.20 -8.32 13.46
CA PRO A 124 15.28 -8.16 12.47
C PRO A 124 14.76 -8.08 11.03
N LEU A 125 13.63 -8.72 10.74
CA LEU A 125 12.98 -8.60 9.42
C LEU A 125 12.44 -7.17 9.20
N ARG A 126 11.93 -6.54 10.27
CA ARG A 126 11.45 -5.15 10.23
C ARG A 126 12.58 -4.13 10.06
N ALA A 127 13.74 -4.39 10.66
CA ALA A 127 14.92 -3.54 10.47
C ALA A 127 15.41 -3.54 9.01
N GLY A 128 15.37 -4.70 8.34
CA GLY A 128 15.73 -4.83 6.93
C GLY A 128 14.81 -4.05 5.99
N ILE A 129 13.48 -4.17 6.17
CA ILE A 129 12.49 -3.46 5.35
C ILE A 129 12.61 -1.93 5.57
N LYS A 130 12.76 -1.49 6.82
CA LYS A 130 12.96 -0.06 7.14
C LYS A 130 14.26 0.51 6.56
N ALA A 131 15.33 -0.27 6.49
CA ALA A 131 16.60 0.16 5.89
C ALA A 131 16.48 0.39 4.37
N VAL A 132 15.64 -0.39 3.69
CA VAL A 132 15.35 -0.26 2.26
C VAL A 132 14.42 0.93 2.00
N GLU A 133 13.42 1.17 2.85
CA GLU A 133 12.55 2.36 2.75
C GLU A 133 13.28 3.68 3.01
N ARG A 134 14.22 3.73 3.98
CA ARG A 134 14.95 4.97 4.31
C ARG A 134 15.93 5.44 3.24
N LYS A 135 16.48 4.54 2.41
CA LYS A 135 17.56 4.87 1.48
C LYS A 135 17.10 5.29 0.09
N THR A 136 15.84 5.07 -0.27
CA THR A 136 15.42 5.33 -1.65
C THR A 136 13.93 5.61 -1.75
N PHE A 137 13.56 6.76 -2.34
CA PHE A 137 12.21 7.06 -2.84
C PHE A 137 11.71 5.98 -3.85
N LEU A 138 12.62 5.14 -4.34
CA LEU A 138 12.42 3.99 -5.23
C LEU A 138 12.42 2.62 -4.49
N GLY A 139 12.57 2.55 -3.17
CA GLY A 139 12.70 1.29 -2.44
C GLY A 139 11.44 0.42 -2.49
N ALA A 140 10.28 1.04 -2.36
CA ALA A 140 8.98 0.37 -2.50
C ALA A 140 8.76 -0.24 -3.91
N PRO A 141 9.00 0.49 -5.03
CA PRO A 141 8.91 -0.12 -6.35
C PRO A 141 9.99 -1.17 -6.62
N LEU A 142 11.20 -1.06 -6.06
CA LEU A 142 12.24 -2.07 -6.23
C LEU A 142 11.91 -3.39 -5.51
N LEU A 143 11.35 -3.31 -4.30
CA LEU A 143 10.83 -4.47 -3.57
C LEU A 143 9.68 -5.14 -4.32
N LEU A 144 8.85 -4.35 -5.00
CA LEU A 144 7.79 -4.84 -5.88
C LEU A 144 8.36 -5.60 -7.09
N ILE A 145 9.37 -5.04 -7.75
CA ILE A 145 10.05 -5.71 -8.89
C ILE A 145 10.73 -6.99 -8.41
N ALA A 146 11.41 -6.96 -7.26
CA ALA A 146 12.05 -8.14 -6.68
C ALA A 146 11.04 -9.21 -6.27
N GLY A 147 9.91 -8.82 -5.67
CA GLY A 147 8.82 -9.72 -5.31
C GLY A 147 8.16 -10.34 -6.54
N ALA A 148 7.88 -9.53 -7.57
CA ALA A 148 7.35 -10.01 -8.84
C ALA A 148 8.34 -10.97 -9.53
N ALA A 149 9.63 -10.64 -9.54
CA ALA A 149 10.68 -11.51 -10.07
C ALA A 149 10.77 -12.83 -9.31
N ALA A 150 10.64 -12.82 -7.98
CA ALA A 150 10.64 -14.03 -7.16
C ALA A 150 9.43 -14.92 -7.45
N ILE A 151 8.23 -14.34 -7.61
CA ILE A 151 7.01 -15.07 -7.98
C ILE A 151 7.13 -15.65 -9.38
N LEU A 152 7.66 -14.89 -10.35
CA LEU A 152 7.90 -15.37 -11.71
C LEU A 152 8.94 -16.50 -11.75
N LEU A 153 10.00 -16.42 -10.94
CA LEU A 153 11.00 -17.48 -10.80
C LEU A 153 10.40 -18.75 -10.18
N LEU A 154 9.55 -18.62 -9.16
CA LEU A 154 8.81 -19.75 -8.58
C LEU A 154 7.86 -20.37 -9.60
N ALA A 155 7.11 -19.56 -10.35
CA ALA A 155 6.22 -20.03 -11.40
C ALA A 155 7.00 -20.74 -12.53
N ALA A 156 8.16 -20.19 -12.93
CA ALA A 156 9.05 -20.81 -13.90
C ALA A 156 9.64 -22.13 -13.38
N ALA A 157 10.00 -22.22 -12.10
CA ALA A 157 10.47 -23.45 -11.49
C ALA A 157 9.39 -24.53 -11.44
N VAL A 158 8.15 -24.17 -11.09
CA VAL A 158 6.99 -25.09 -11.14
C VAL A 158 6.72 -25.54 -12.57
N GLY A 159 6.74 -24.62 -13.54
CA GLY A 159 6.60 -24.94 -14.96
C GLY A 159 7.69 -25.91 -15.46
N TYR A 160 8.95 -25.65 -15.09
CA TYR A 160 10.08 -26.51 -15.43
C TYR A 160 9.94 -27.92 -14.84
N VAL A 161 9.53 -28.04 -13.57
CA VAL A 161 9.29 -29.34 -12.94
C VAL A 161 8.17 -30.09 -13.66
N ASN A 162 7.09 -29.41 -14.03
CA ASN A 162 5.95 -30.06 -14.68
C ASN A 162 6.26 -30.51 -16.12
N ASP A 163 7.11 -29.78 -16.84
CA ASP A 163 7.41 -30.06 -18.25
C ASP A 163 8.60 -31.01 -18.45
N VAL A 164 9.56 -31.05 -17.50
CA VAL A 164 10.81 -31.83 -17.62
C VAL A 164 10.85 -33.06 -16.72
N ILE A 165 10.12 -33.08 -15.60
CA ILE A 165 10.19 -34.18 -14.61
C ILE A 165 8.95 -35.08 -14.66
N LEU A 166 7.78 -34.55 -15.03
CA LEU A 166 6.50 -35.27 -15.02
C LEU A 166 6.01 -35.72 -16.42
N ASN A 167 6.71 -35.31 -17.49
CA ASN A 167 6.54 -35.76 -18.88
C ASN A 167 7.77 -36.55 -19.33
#